data_AF-A0A6J7AE70-F1
#
_entry.id   AF-A0A6J7AE70-F1
#
_cell.length_a   1.000
_cell.length_b   1.000
_cell.length_c   1.000
_cell.angle_alpha   90.00
_cell.angle_beta   90.00
_cell.angle_gamma   90.00
#
_symmetry.space_group_name_H-M   'P 1'
#
loop_
_entity.id
_entity.type
_entity.pdbx_description
1 polymer ?
#
loop_
_entity_poly.entity_id
_entity_poly.type
_entity_poly.pdbx_seq_one_letter_code
_entity_poly.pdbx_strand_id
1 'polypeptide(L)'
;MKIIVRAGAALAVAALLASSAGVSQAAVKPAVKANIGDDCTAASVGKTAAGRGVDGTDLTCLVVQTGSYKGTNKWWYKDVKALKNIDWTVPANPGGYSLTSNAISDTLKAEGLLSEYTSTFKPGAGGSVGLGAFQEIKGKPEAALVVGIALTGGMYSNKSPLNLLSSTPIAKVLREYDAIVVPASSKYRTLTQLMDDLKAKPNGVAIAGGSKGGIDHQVIGLLAQKAGIDPTKLNYVVFSGGPEVITSVLSNSTQVGISGSSEFAAFVASGKLRVLGVSSAKSLTGFKGKTFVSQGYDLVYGNWRGIMAPADISAADRLNFIKVIDIMHISPSWKAQLVKNNWDNEFAAGSAFKAFLEKHIPEINAVMKGLGI
;
A
#
# COMPACT_ATOMS: atom_id res chain seq x y z
N MET A 1 -51.98 28.64 -61.89
CA MET A 1 -51.63 29.95 -61.34
C MET A 1 -50.29 29.83 -60.63
N LYS A 2 -49.30 30.62 -61.02
CA LYS A 2 -47.93 30.65 -60.46
C LYS A 2 -47.97 30.88 -58.93
N ILE A 3 -46.99 30.37 -58.19
CA ILE A 3 -46.02 31.18 -57.41
C ILE A 3 -44.91 30.25 -56.87
N ILE A 4 -43.69 30.69 -57.15
CA ILE A 4 -42.38 30.23 -56.65
C ILE A 4 -42.18 30.81 -55.25
N VAL A 5 -41.73 30.04 -54.24
CA VAL A 5 -40.83 30.57 -53.18
C VAL A 5 -39.94 29.48 -52.57
N ARG A 6 -38.64 29.58 -52.91
CA ARG A 6 -37.38 29.47 -52.13
C ARG A 6 -37.10 28.31 -51.16
N ALA A 7 -35.93 27.72 -51.42
CA ALA A 7 -35.08 26.97 -50.51
C ALA A 7 -34.67 27.77 -49.26
N GLY A 8 -34.65 27.10 -48.11
CA GLY A 8 -33.99 27.54 -46.88
C GLY A 8 -33.19 26.37 -46.31
N ALA A 9 -31.87 26.53 -46.25
CA ALA A 9 -30.95 25.57 -45.68
C ALA A 9 -31.20 25.41 -44.17
N ALA A 10 -31.47 24.20 -43.71
CA ALA A 10 -31.55 23.88 -42.29
C ALA A 10 -30.12 23.74 -41.74
N LEU A 11 -29.61 24.78 -41.07
CA LEU A 11 -28.49 24.64 -40.14
C LEU A 11 -28.99 23.84 -38.93
N ALA A 12 -28.55 22.59 -38.81
CA ALA A 12 -28.70 21.81 -37.59
C ALA A 12 -27.70 22.34 -36.55
N VAL A 13 -28.17 23.20 -35.64
CA VAL A 13 -27.43 23.57 -34.43
C VAL A 13 -27.49 22.38 -33.48
N ALA A 14 -26.43 21.57 -33.47
CA ALA A 14 -26.23 20.55 -32.44
C ALA A 14 -25.96 21.27 -31.11
N ALA A 15 -26.98 21.37 -30.27
CA ALA A 15 -26.83 21.81 -28.89
C ALA A 15 -25.95 20.78 -28.15
N LEU A 16 -24.72 21.16 -27.81
CA LEU A 16 -23.94 20.45 -26.80
C LEU A 16 -24.69 20.59 -25.45
N LEU A 17 -25.45 19.58 -25.10
CA LEU A 17 -25.83 19.34 -23.71
C LEU A 17 -24.54 18.96 -22.97
N ALA A 18 -23.88 19.97 -22.38
CA ALA A 18 -22.93 19.75 -21.33
C ALA A 18 -23.67 19.03 -20.19
N SER A 19 -23.50 17.72 -20.10
CA SER A 19 -23.87 16.96 -18.92
C SER A 19 -22.98 17.46 -17.79
N SER A 20 -23.50 18.42 -17.02
CA SER A 20 -23.03 18.64 -15.66
C SER A 20 -23.37 17.37 -14.90
N ALA A 21 -22.44 16.42 -14.90
CA ALA A 21 -22.41 15.37 -13.89
C ALA A 21 -22.27 16.12 -12.56
N GLY A 22 -23.41 16.41 -11.94
CA GLY A 22 -23.46 17.00 -10.62
C GLY A 22 -22.61 16.12 -9.71
N VAL A 23 -21.60 16.71 -9.08
CA VAL A 23 -20.85 16.06 -8.01
C VAL A 23 -21.91 15.62 -7.01
N SER A 24 -22.16 14.32 -6.92
CA SER A 24 -23.13 13.77 -5.97
C SER A 24 -22.73 14.28 -4.58
N GLN A 25 -23.52 15.18 -4.02
CA GLN A 25 -23.26 15.75 -2.72
C GLN A 25 -23.41 14.60 -1.72
N ALA A 26 -22.32 14.21 -1.07
CA ALA A 26 -22.35 13.07 -0.16
C ALA A 26 -23.39 13.33 0.93
N ALA A 27 -24.16 12.28 1.25
CA ALA A 27 -25.26 12.41 2.20
C ALA A 27 -24.72 12.79 3.59
N VAL A 28 -25.22 13.92 4.11
CA VAL A 28 -24.90 14.43 5.45
C VAL A 28 -25.13 13.34 6.51
N LYS A 29 -24.18 13.18 7.43
CA LYS A 29 -24.26 12.17 8.50
C LYS A 29 -24.62 12.79 9.84
N PRO A 30 -25.57 12.19 10.60
CA PRO A 30 -25.81 12.60 11.98
C PRO A 30 -24.63 12.19 12.87
N ALA A 31 -24.43 12.92 13.98
CA ALA A 31 -23.30 12.73 14.90
C ALA A 31 -23.08 11.27 15.33
N VAL A 32 -24.17 10.55 15.64
CA VAL A 32 -24.12 9.14 16.10
C VAL A 32 -23.63 8.14 15.04
N LYS A 33 -23.62 8.52 13.77
CA LYS A 33 -23.14 7.69 12.64
C LYS A 33 -21.95 8.31 11.92
N ALA A 34 -21.41 9.41 12.43
CA ALA A 34 -20.33 10.14 11.79
C ALA A 34 -19.04 9.33 11.77
N ASN A 35 -18.25 9.54 10.73
CA ASN A 35 -16.83 9.21 10.65
C ASN A 35 -16.07 10.48 10.24
N ILE A 36 -14.74 10.46 10.37
CA ILE A 36 -13.88 11.55 9.93
C ILE A 36 -14.15 11.89 8.44
N GLY A 37 -14.33 13.18 8.13
CA GLY A 37 -14.54 13.66 6.75
C GLY A 37 -15.96 13.52 6.20
N ASP A 38 -16.89 12.92 6.95
CA ASP A 38 -18.32 12.94 6.59
C ASP A 38 -18.87 14.38 6.62
N ASP A 39 -19.76 14.70 5.69
CA ASP A 39 -20.43 15.99 5.65
C ASP A 39 -21.35 16.20 6.86
N CYS A 40 -21.32 17.40 7.42
CA CYS A 40 -22.21 17.85 8.47
C CYS A 40 -22.93 19.16 8.07
N THR A 41 -24.09 19.45 8.66
CA THR A 41 -24.83 20.69 8.35
C THR A 41 -24.21 21.92 9.02
N ALA A 42 -24.46 23.11 8.46
CA ALA A 42 -24.12 24.37 9.13
C ALA A 42 -24.75 24.47 10.54
N ALA A 43 -25.99 24.00 10.70
CA ALA A 43 -26.68 23.92 12.00
C ALA A 43 -26.08 22.89 12.97
N SER A 44 -25.17 22.03 12.51
CA SER A 44 -24.45 21.06 13.33
C SER A 44 -23.07 21.57 13.74
N VAL A 45 -22.59 22.70 13.22
CA VAL A 45 -21.27 23.23 13.56
C VAL A 45 -21.16 23.44 15.06
N GLY A 46 -20.07 22.95 15.65
CA GLY A 46 -19.83 22.94 17.10
C GLY A 46 -20.41 21.73 17.84
N LYS A 47 -21.25 20.90 17.21
CA LYS A 47 -21.72 19.65 17.81
C LYS A 47 -20.61 18.60 17.83
N THR A 48 -20.66 17.76 18.85
CA THR A 48 -19.73 16.65 19.06
C THR A 48 -20.37 15.31 18.66
N ALA A 49 -19.60 14.52 17.94
CA ALA A 49 -19.86 13.11 17.67
C ALA A 49 -18.92 12.29 18.57
N ALA A 50 -19.43 11.94 19.76
CA ALA A 50 -18.64 11.35 20.83
C ALA A 50 -18.15 9.93 20.48
N GLY A 51 -16.86 9.67 20.68
CA GLY A 51 -16.25 8.36 20.43
C GLY A 51 -16.25 7.89 18.97
N ARG A 52 -16.45 8.80 18.01
CA ARG A 52 -16.55 8.49 16.58
C ARG A 52 -15.24 8.62 15.81
N GLY A 53 -14.21 9.17 16.43
CA GLY A 53 -12.85 9.27 15.91
C GLY A 53 -11.98 8.07 16.28
N VAL A 54 -10.74 8.11 15.82
CA VAL A 54 -9.72 7.09 16.11
C VAL A 54 -9.49 6.90 17.60
N ASP A 55 -9.24 5.65 18.00
CA ASP A 55 -9.04 5.24 19.39
C ASP A 55 -10.15 5.79 20.35
N GLY A 56 -11.39 5.95 19.86
CA GLY A 56 -12.52 6.42 20.65
C GLY A 56 -12.49 7.92 20.96
N THR A 57 -11.74 8.71 20.20
CA THR A 57 -11.77 10.18 20.30
C THR A 57 -13.04 10.78 19.73
N ASP A 58 -13.29 12.04 20.05
CA ASP A 58 -14.44 12.77 19.55
C ASP A 58 -14.16 13.43 18.19
N LEU A 59 -15.20 13.49 17.36
CA LEU A 59 -15.25 14.38 16.20
C LEU A 59 -16.13 15.59 16.53
N THR A 60 -15.82 16.73 15.93
CA THR A 60 -16.62 17.95 16.00
C THR A 60 -17.01 18.34 14.58
N CYS A 61 -18.27 18.70 14.35
CA CYS A 61 -18.64 19.31 13.08
C CYS A 61 -18.04 20.72 13.03
N LEU A 62 -17.15 20.98 12.07
CA LEU A 62 -16.46 22.26 11.93
C LEU A 62 -16.14 22.57 10.47
N VAL A 63 -15.80 23.82 10.20
CA VAL A 63 -15.24 24.25 8.90
C VAL A 63 -13.78 23.83 8.86
N VAL A 64 -13.42 22.92 7.97
CA VAL A 64 -12.04 22.44 7.84
C VAL A 64 -11.12 23.56 7.34
N GLN A 65 -9.92 23.66 7.90
CA GLN A 65 -8.98 24.76 7.63
C GLN A 65 -7.85 24.41 6.66
N THR A 66 -7.62 23.12 6.39
CA THR A 66 -6.48 22.62 5.63
C THR A 66 -6.89 21.62 4.55
N GLY A 67 -5.97 21.40 3.61
CA GLY A 67 -6.06 20.35 2.61
C GLY A 67 -7.28 20.43 1.68
N SER A 68 -7.59 19.29 1.09
CA SER A 68 -8.63 19.12 0.06
C SER A 68 -10.05 19.43 0.55
N TYR A 69 -10.27 19.49 1.87
CA TYR A 69 -11.57 19.77 2.47
C TYR A 69 -11.70 21.21 2.99
N LYS A 70 -10.68 22.06 2.81
CA LYS A 70 -10.68 23.45 3.30
C LYS A 70 -11.96 24.20 2.90
N GLY A 71 -12.59 24.85 3.88
CA GLY A 71 -13.81 25.63 3.69
C GLY A 71 -15.11 24.82 3.72
N THR A 72 -15.04 23.50 3.92
CA THR A 72 -16.23 22.63 3.98
C THR A 72 -16.58 22.22 5.41
N ASN A 73 -17.87 21.99 5.67
CA ASN A 73 -18.37 21.54 6.97
C ASN A 73 -18.24 20.02 7.10
N LYS A 74 -17.29 19.55 7.90
CA LYS A 74 -17.01 18.13 8.10
C LYS A 74 -17.03 17.75 9.57
N TRP A 75 -17.36 16.49 9.84
CA TRP A 75 -17.00 15.85 11.10
C TRP A 75 -15.48 15.68 11.15
N TRP A 76 -14.82 16.35 12.10
CA TRP A 76 -13.38 16.53 12.09
C TRP A 76 -12.76 16.52 13.49
N TYR A 77 -11.44 16.38 13.57
CA TYR A 77 -10.69 16.56 14.82
C TYR A 77 -10.47 18.04 15.10
N LYS A 78 -11.01 18.54 16.21
CA LYS A 78 -10.86 19.95 16.63
C LYS A 78 -9.42 20.29 17.02
N ASP A 79 -8.68 19.32 17.53
CA ASP A 79 -7.38 19.46 18.20
C ASP A 79 -6.20 18.92 17.38
N VAL A 80 -6.43 18.49 16.14
CA VAL A 80 -5.35 17.97 15.28
C VAL A 80 -4.36 19.07 14.94
N LYS A 81 -3.07 18.74 15.04
CA LYS A 81 -1.96 19.61 14.70
C LYS A 81 -1.19 18.98 13.54
N ALA A 82 -0.93 19.78 12.50
CA ALA A 82 -0.02 19.39 11.43
C ALA A 82 1.36 19.00 12.02
N LEU A 83 1.96 17.97 11.46
CA LEU A 83 3.32 17.55 11.81
C LEU A 83 4.30 18.55 11.19
N LYS A 84 5.32 18.95 11.95
CA LYS A 84 6.38 19.81 11.40
C LYS A 84 7.22 19.00 10.42
N ASN A 85 7.76 17.90 10.92
CA ASN A 85 8.61 16.99 10.16
C ASN A 85 8.28 15.52 10.48
N ILE A 86 8.67 14.63 9.57
CA ILE A 86 8.76 13.18 9.80
C ILE A 86 10.16 12.72 9.39
N ASP A 87 10.86 12.05 10.30
CA ASP A 87 12.18 11.46 10.04
C ASP A 87 12.04 9.95 9.84
N TRP A 88 11.96 9.52 8.59
CA TRP A 88 11.76 8.11 8.25
C TRP A 88 13.04 7.31 8.44
N THR A 89 12.94 6.22 9.20
CA THR A 89 13.80 5.06 9.02
C THR A 89 13.17 4.13 7.99
N VAL A 90 13.94 3.79 6.96
CA VAL A 90 13.54 2.87 5.89
C VAL A 90 14.40 1.61 6.02
N PRO A 91 13.83 0.44 6.38
CA PRO A 91 14.60 -0.76 6.72
C PRO A 91 15.08 -1.56 5.48
N ALA A 92 15.41 -0.86 4.39
CA ALA A 92 15.83 -1.43 3.11
C ALA A 92 16.60 -0.40 2.27
N ASN A 93 17.05 -0.82 1.09
CA ASN A 93 17.48 0.09 0.02
C ASN A 93 16.26 0.83 -0.58
N PRO A 94 16.46 1.90 -1.37
CA PRO A 94 15.38 2.53 -2.12
C PRO A 94 14.56 1.51 -2.93
N GLY A 95 13.23 1.58 -2.82
CA GLY A 95 12.29 0.63 -3.41
C GLY A 95 10.91 0.74 -2.76
N GLY A 96 10.18 -0.38 -2.64
CA GLY A 96 8.81 -0.42 -2.13
C GLY A 96 8.58 0.27 -0.77
N TYR A 97 9.49 0.13 0.21
CA TYR A 97 9.35 0.84 1.50
C TYR A 97 9.42 2.36 1.35
N SER A 98 10.41 2.88 0.62
CA SER A 98 10.53 4.32 0.39
C SER A 98 9.43 4.85 -0.54
N LEU A 99 8.94 4.03 -1.47
CA LEU A 99 7.78 4.40 -2.30
C LEU A 99 6.56 4.67 -1.40
N THR A 100 6.32 3.82 -0.40
CA THR A 100 5.27 4.03 0.60
C THR A 100 5.51 5.27 1.47
N SER A 101 6.70 5.42 2.07
CA SER A 101 6.97 6.57 2.95
C SER A 101 6.91 7.91 2.20
N ASN A 102 7.38 7.95 0.94
CA ASN A 102 7.29 9.13 0.09
C ASN A 102 5.82 9.42 -0.25
N ALA A 103 5.02 8.43 -0.65
CA ALA A 103 3.61 8.64 -0.95
C ALA A 103 2.82 9.19 0.26
N ILE A 104 3.07 8.66 1.46
CA ILE A 104 2.49 9.18 2.72
C ILE A 104 2.89 10.65 2.91
N SER A 105 4.20 10.94 2.83
CA SER A 105 4.72 12.27 3.11
C SER A 105 4.26 13.31 2.09
N ASP A 106 4.27 12.96 0.81
CA ASP A 106 3.80 13.82 -0.28
C ASP A 106 2.30 14.11 -0.15
N THR A 107 1.48 13.11 0.22
CA THR A 107 0.06 13.32 0.51
C THR A 107 -0.11 14.25 1.71
N LEU A 108 0.58 14.01 2.83
CA LEU A 108 0.46 14.86 4.01
C LEU A 108 0.86 16.32 3.70
N LYS A 109 1.91 16.53 2.89
CA LYS A 109 2.30 17.87 2.43
C LYS A 109 1.22 18.52 1.56
N ALA A 110 0.66 17.78 0.60
CA ALA A 110 -0.43 18.26 -0.24
C ALA A 110 -1.70 18.62 0.57
N GLU A 111 -1.94 17.93 1.69
CA GLU A 111 -3.06 18.20 2.59
C GLU A 111 -2.75 19.28 3.66
N GLY A 112 -1.54 19.86 3.65
CA GLY A 112 -1.12 20.86 4.65
C GLY A 112 -0.96 20.29 6.07
N LEU A 113 -0.69 18.99 6.18
CA LEU A 113 -0.52 18.25 7.42
C LEU A 113 0.93 17.89 7.74
N LEU A 114 1.85 18.22 6.83
CA LEU A 114 3.29 18.02 6.98
C LEU A 114 4.05 19.16 6.31
N SER A 115 5.16 19.63 6.92
CA SER A 115 6.03 20.63 6.29
C SER A 115 7.19 19.96 5.52
N GLU A 116 7.92 19.08 6.20
CA GLU A 116 9.12 18.44 5.66
C GLU A 116 9.24 16.96 6.06
N TYR A 117 10.08 16.21 5.35
CA TYR A 117 10.41 14.85 5.74
C TYR A 117 11.83 14.48 5.30
N THR A 118 12.45 13.56 6.04
CA THR A 118 13.74 12.98 5.71
C THR A 118 13.62 11.46 5.64
N SER A 119 14.57 10.80 4.96
CA SER A 119 14.64 9.34 4.85
C SER A 119 16.06 8.86 5.11
N THR A 120 16.23 7.97 6.09
CA THR A 120 17.46 7.26 6.36
C THR A 120 17.29 5.79 6.02
N PHE A 121 18.07 5.30 5.04
CA PHE A 121 18.05 3.92 4.60
C PHE A 121 18.96 3.05 5.48
N LYS A 122 18.41 1.96 6.01
CA LYS A 122 19.09 0.99 6.90
C LYS A 122 18.79 -0.45 6.43
N PRO A 123 19.36 -0.87 5.30
CA PRO A 123 19.19 -2.24 4.78
C PRO A 123 19.89 -3.28 5.67
N GLY A 124 19.49 -4.55 5.53
CA GLY A 124 20.18 -5.70 6.12
C GLY A 124 19.28 -6.60 6.98
N ALA A 125 19.58 -7.91 7.00
CA ALA A 125 18.88 -8.94 7.78
C ALA A 125 17.34 -8.89 7.65
N GLY A 126 16.84 -8.75 6.42
CA GLY A 126 15.41 -8.64 6.14
C GLY A 126 14.74 -7.44 6.79
N GLY A 127 15.50 -6.37 7.08
CA GLY A 127 15.06 -5.14 7.73
C GLY A 127 15.31 -5.09 9.24
N SER A 128 15.78 -6.18 9.86
CA SER A 128 16.05 -6.21 11.30
C SER A 128 17.12 -5.21 11.72
N VAL A 129 18.10 -4.91 10.85
CA VAL A 129 19.11 -3.86 11.10
C VAL A 129 18.44 -2.49 11.23
N GLY A 130 17.51 -2.16 10.33
CA GLY A 130 16.75 -0.92 10.38
C GLY A 130 15.80 -0.84 11.58
N LEU A 131 15.16 -1.96 11.96
CA LEU A 131 14.34 -2.01 13.17
C LEU A 131 15.18 -1.76 14.43
N GLY A 132 16.33 -2.42 14.57
CA GLY A 132 17.22 -2.21 15.71
C GLY A 132 17.68 -0.75 15.82
N ALA A 133 18.17 -0.18 14.72
CA ALA A 133 18.57 1.22 14.67
C ALA A 133 17.42 2.19 15.01
N PHE A 134 16.19 1.88 14.59
CA PHE A 134 15.02 2.68 14.93
C PHE A 134 14.68 2.60 16.43
N GLN A 135 14.80 1.42 17.05
CA GLN A 135 14.47 1.22 18.46
C GLN A 135 15.47 1.88 19.43
N GLU A 136 16.66 2.21 18.94
CA GLU A 136 17.66 3.01 19.65
C GLU A 136 17.31 4.52 19.69
N ILE A 137 16.42 5.00 18.82
CA ILE A 137 16.00 6.41 18.81
C ILE A 137 15.22 6.72 20.09
N LYS A 138 15.58 7.84 20.75
CA LYS A 138 14.94 8.38 21.95
C LYS A 138 14.74 9.88 21.82
N GLY A 139 13.69 10.41 22.45
CA GLY A 139 13.42 11.85 22.54
C GLY A 139 13.10 12.53 21.21
N LYS A 140 12.68 11.77 20.19
CA LYS A 140 12.36 12.26 18.84
C LYS A 140 10.94 11.88 18.42
N PRO A 141 9.89 12.63 18.82
CA PRO A 141 8.50 12.32 18.46
C PRO A 141 8.23 12.35 16.95
N GLU A 142 9.08 13.02 16.16
CA GLU A 142 9.04 13.09 14.70
C GLU A 142 9.54 11.81 13.99
N ALA A 143 10.25 10.93 14.70
CA ALA A 143 10.83 9.74 14.08
C ALA A 143 9.72 8.74 13.72
N ALA A 144 9.83 8.12 12.55
CA ALA A 144 8.89 7.11 12.10
C ALA A 144 9.62 5.97 11.38
N LEU A 145 9.15 4.75 11.57
CA LEU A 145 9.61 3.58 10.82
C LEU A 145 8.51 3.15 9.87
N VAL A 146 8.82 3.07 8.57
CA VAL A 146 7.95 2.39 7.62
C VAL A 146 8.17 0.88 7.76
N VAL A 147 7.09 0.15 8.00
CA VAL A 147 7.10 -1.30 8.27
C VAL A 147 6.19 -2.06 7.33
N GLY A 148 6.36 -3.37 7.26
CA GLY A 148 5.54 -4.26 6.44
C GLY A 148 5.84 -5.72 6.71
N ILE A 149 5.09 -6.60 6.05
CA ILE A 149 5.23 -8.06 6.17
C ILE A 149 6.67 -8.55 5.90
N ALA A 150 7.41 -7.86 5.03
CA ALA A 150 8.77 -8.26 4.69
C ALA A 150 9.72 -8.11 5.89
N LEU A 151 9.51 -7.09 6.73
CA LEU A 151 10.26 -6.92 7.98
C LEU A 151 9.98 -8.06 8.94
N THR A 152 8.70 -8.40 9.15
CA THR A 152 8.31 -9.47 10.10
C THR A 152 8.78 -10.85 9.64
N GLY A 153 8.67 -11.16 8.35
CA GLY A 153 9.20 -12.41 7.79
C GLY A 153 10.73 -12.46 7.75
N GLY A 154 11.37 -11.30 7.55
CA GLY A 154 12.82 -11.13 7.68
C GLY A 154 13.32 -11.38 9.09
N MET A 155 12.63 -10.85 10.11
CA MET A 155 12.90 -11.11 11.52
C MET A 155 12.81 -12.61 11.83
N TYR A 156 11.77 -13.30 11.35
CA TYR A 156 11.61 -14.74 11.53
C TYR A 156 12.77 -15.52 10.87
N SER A 157 13.05 -15.24 9.60
CA SER A 157 14.08 -15.94 8.81
C SER A 157 15.47 -15.80 9.39
N ASN A 158 15.77 -14.63 9.98
CA ASN A 158 17.06 -14.34 10.60
C ASN A 158 17.10 -14.68 12.09
N LYS A 159 16.04 -15.27 12.66
CA LYS A 159 15.93 -15.57 14.10
C LYS A 159 16.23 -14.35 14.97
N SER A 160 15.75 -13.18 14.52
CA SER A 160 16.00 -11.92 15.19
C SER A 160 15.42 -11.93 16.60
N PRO A 161 16.18 -11.49 17.63
CA PRO A 161 15.66 -11.37 18.99
C PRO A 161 14.81 -10.10 19.18
N LEU A 162 14.75 -9.22 18.18
CA LEU A 162 14.00 -7.97 18.27
C LEU A 162 12.48 -8.25 18.30
N ASN A 163 11.76 -7.34 18.93
CA ASN A 163 10.30 -7.33 18.94
C ASN A 163 9.79 -6.06 18.26
N LEU A 164 9.03 -6.18 17.18
CA LEU A 164 8.45 -5.03 16.48
C LEU A 164 7.53 -4.21 17.40
N LEU A 165 6.81 -4.86 18.32
CA LEU A 165 5.91 -4.21 19.28
C LEU A 165 6.64 -3.55 20.46
N SER A 166 7.98 -3.61 20.50
CA SER A 166 8.78 -2.70 21.34
C SER A 166 8.84 -1.28 20.76
N SER A 167 8.29 -1.06 19.56
CA SER A 167 7.99 0.25 18.98
C SER A 167 6.48 0.54 19.06
N THR A 168 6.06 1.79 18.89
CA THR A 168 4.66 2.22 19.06
C THR A 168 3.89 2.16 17.74
N PRO A 169 2.82 1.34 17.59
CA PRO A 169 2.03 1.30 16.36
C PRO A 169 1.22 2.59 16.13
N ILE A 170 1.33 3.14 14.91
CA ILE A 170 0.55 4.31 14.46
C ILE A 170 -0.58 3.88 13.52
N ALA A 171 -0.28 3.31 12.35
CA ALA A 171 -1.31 2.82 11.43
C ALA A 171 -0.78 1.81 10.39
N LYS A 172 -1.64 0.89 9.97
CA LYS A 172 -1.57 0.21 8.66
C LYS A 172 -2.28 1.11 7.64
N VAL A 173 -1.66 1.30 6.48
CA VAL A 173 -2.14 2.29 5.50
C VAL A 173 -2.57 1.71 4.16
N LEU A 174 -2.07 0.52 3.81
CA LEU A 174 -2.35 -0.09 2.50
C LEU A 174 -2.12 -1.59 2.52
N ARG A 175 -2.67 -2.24 1.50
CA ARG A 175 -2.21 -3.52 0.99
C ARG A 175 -1.80 -3.37 -0.47
N GLU A 176 -0.69 -4.01 -0.83
CA GLU A 176 -0.19 -4.14 -2.19
C GLU A 176 -0.14 -5.64 -2.55
N TYR A 177 -0.26 -5.98 -3.83
CA TYR A 177 -0.14 -7.37 -4.30
C TYR A 177 1.10 -7.54 -5.17
N ASP A 178 1.64 -8.75 -5.15
CA ASP A 178 2.81 -9.12 -5.92
C ASP A 178 2.42 -9.53 -7.34
N ALA A 179 3.37 -9.37 -8.25
CA ALA A 179 3.28 -9.87 -9.61
C ALA A 179 4.47 -10.78 -9.91
N ILE A 180 4.20 -11.86 -10.65
CA ILE A 180 5.25 -12.68 -11.27
C ILE A 180 5.45 -12.18 -12.69
N VAL A 181 6.68 -11.82 -13.02
CA VAL A 181 7.07 -11.26 -14.31
C VAL A 181 8.23 -12.02 -14.95
N VAL A 182 8.32 -11.92 -16.26
CA VAL A 182 9.43 -12.45 -17.07
C VAL A 182 9.81 -11.43 -18.15
N PRO A 183 11.00 -11.52 -18.76
CA PRO A 183 11.34 -10.69 -19.92
C PRO A 183 10.35 -10.93 -21.06
N ALA A 184 10.09 -9.91 -21.89
CA ALA A 184 9.21 -10.06 -23.04
C ALA A 184 9.63 -11.20 -23.99
N SER A 185 10.93 -11.48 -24.10
CA SER A 185 11.51 -12.58 -24.88
C SER A 185 11.37 -13.96 -24.24
N SER A 186 10.99 -14.07 -22.97
CA SER A 186 10.93 -15.34 -22.22
C SER A 186 10.04 -16.39 -22.87
N LYS A 187 10.44 -17.67 -22.81
CA LYS A 187 9.61 -18.80 -23.24
C LYS A 187 8.27 -18.88 -22.47
N TYR A 188 8.23 -18.36 -21.23
CA TYR A 188 7.01 -18.33 -20.43
C TYR A 188 6.08 -17.22 -20.92
N ARG A 189 4.89 -17.63 -21.36
CA ARG A 189 3.77 -16.77 -21.77
C ARG A 189 2.62 -16.82 -20.78
N THR A 190 2.51 -17.90 -20.00
CA THR A 190 1.46 -18.10 -18.98
C THR A 190 2.07 -18.55 -17.66
N LEU A 191 1.33 -18.36 -16.55
CA LEU A 191 1.74 -18.88 -15.25
C LEU A 191 1.81 -20.42 -15.26
N THR A 192 0.89 -21.09 -15.96
CA THR A 192 0.86 -22.55 -16.11
C THR A 192 2.17 -23.09 -16.66
N GLN A 193 2.72 -22.49 -17.73
CA GLN A 193 4.00 -22.92 -18.30
C GLN A 193 5.16 -22.83 -17.31
N LEU A 194 5.17 -21.80 -16.46
CA LEU A 194 6.17 -21.69 -15.40
C LEU A 194 5.96 -22.77 -14.33
N MET A 195 4.72 -22.99 -13.90
CA MET A 195 4.40 -23.98 -12.87
C MET A 195 4.69 -25.42 -13.33
N ASP A 196 4.43 -25.75 -14.60
CA ASP A 196 4.75 -27.06 -15.18
C ASP A 196 6.26 -27.33 -15.17
N ASP A 197 7.07 -26.35 -15.57
CA ASP A 197 8.53 -26.45 -15.53
C ASP A 197 9.07 -26.57 -14.10
N LEU A 198 8.51 -25.80 -13.15
CA LEU A 198 8.87 -25.91 -11.74
C LEU A 198 8.43 -27.25 -11.13
N LYS A 199 7.32 -27.83 -11.57
CA LYS A 199 6.88 -29.16 -11.12
C LYS A 199 7.80 -30.27 -11.64
N ALA A 200 8.26 -30.16 -12.88
CA ALA A 200 9.20 -31.10 -13.47
C ALA A 200 10.62 -30.95 -12.88
N LYS A 201 11.07 -29.72 -12.63
CA LYS A 201 12.41 -29.42 -12.09
C LYS A 201 12.38 -28.18 -11.19
N PRO A 202 12.05 -28.32 -9.89
CA PRO A 202 11.85 -27.18 -8.98
C PRO A 202 13.03 -26.22 -8.86
N ASN A 203 14.26 -26.71 -8.97
CA ASN A 203 15.49 -25.91 -8.92
C ASN A 203 15.95 -25.42 -10.30
N GLY A 204 15.22 -25.74 -11.38
CA GLY A 204 15.61 -25.51 -12.76
C GLY A 204 15.36 -24.09 -13.27
N VAL A 205 14.62 -23.28 -12.52
CA VAL A 205 14.27 -21.90 -12.88
C VAL A 205 14.71 -20.98 -11.74
N ALA A 206 15.61 -20.04 -12.04
CA ALA A 206 16.02 -19.02 -11.09
C ALA A 206 14.94 -17.94 -10.96
N ILE A 207 14.41 -17.79 -9.74
CA ILE A 207 13.36 -16.83 -9.39
C ILE A 207 13.98 -15.73 -8.54
N ALA A 208 14.12 -14.53 -9.11
CA ALA A 208 14.54 -13.35 -8.37
C ALA A 208 13.39 -12.81 -7.53
N GLY A 209 13.65 -12.53 -6.26
CA GLY A 209 12.74 -11.79 -5.40
C GLY A 209 13.51 -11.10 -4.28
N GLY A 210 12.80 -10.36 -3.44
CA GLY A 210 13.34 -9.65 -2.30
C GLY A 210 13.93 -10.55 -1.21
N SER A 211 14.04 -9.98 -0.01
CA SER A 211 14.73 -10.63 1.11
C SER A 211 14.17 -12.03 1.42
N LYS A 212 15.03 -12.94 1.88
CA LYS A 212 14.61 -14.26 2.36
C LYS A 212 13.50 -14.09 3.41
N GLY A 213 12.34 -14.66 3.09
CA GLY A 213 11.16 -14.64 3.94
C GLY A 213 10.33 -13.37 3.88
N GLY A 214 10.71 -12.44 3.02
CA GLY A 214 9.86 -11.33 2.61
C GLY A 214 8.60 -11.80 1.90
N ILE A 215 7.73 -10.85 1.55
CA ILE A 215 6.46 -11.12 0.85
C ILE A 215 6.69 -11.93 -0.43
N ASP A 216 7.67 -11.54 -1.24
CA ASP A 216 8.02 -12.19 -2.50
C ASP A 216 8.31 -13.70 -2.31
N HIS A 217 9.10 -14.05 -1.28
CA HIS A 217 9.43 -15.43 -0.96
C HIS A 217 8.20 -16.20 -0.47
N GLN A 218 7.35 -15.54 0.33
CA GLN A 218 6.10 -16.13 0.82
C GLN A 218 5.11 -16.39 -0.33
N VAL A 219 4.93 -15.43 -1.24
CA VAL A 219 3.98 -15.55 -2.36
C VAL A 219 4.40 -16.69 -3.29
N ILE A 220 5.66 -16.76 -3.70
CA ILE A 220 6.10 -17.84 -4.59
C ILE A 220 6.06 -19.20 -3.90
N GLY A 221 6.40 -19.27 -2.61
CA GLY A 221 6.33 -20.49 -1.82
C GLY A 221 4.90 -21.00 -1.65
N LEU A 222 3.96 -20.12 -1.29
CA LEU A 222 2.53 -20.45 -1.17
C LEU A 222 1.95 -20.87 -2.52
N LEU A 223 2.34 -20.19 -3.61
CA LEU A 223 1.90 -20.56 -4.96
C LEU A 223 2.43 -21.94 -5.36
N ALA A 224 3.70 -22.23 -5.06
CA ALA A 224 4.31 -23.54 -5.29
C ALA A 224 3.56 -24.64 -4.54
N GLN A 225 3.22 -24.43 -3.26
CA GLN A 225 2.40 -25.38 -2.49
C GLN A 225 1.03 -25.63 -3.15
N LYS A 226 0.35 -24.56 -3.60
CA LYS A 226 -0.92 -24.67 -4.32
C LYS A 226 -0.79 -25.40 -5.67
N ALA A 227 0.39 -25.37 -6.28
CA ALA A 227 0.73 -26.13 -7.48
C ALA A 227 1.21 -27.58 -7.21
N GLY A 228 1.29 -27.99 -5.93
CA GLY A 228 1.82 -29.30 -5.54
C GLY A 228 3.35 -29.42 -5.69
N ILE A 229 4.06 -28.29 -5.61
CA ILE A 229 5.51 -28.18 -5.69
C ILE A 229 6.06 -27.95 -4.28
N ASP A 230 7.12 -28.65 -3.93
CA ASP A 230 7.83 -28.44 -2.66
C ASP A 230 8.55 -27.07 -2.69
N PRO A 231 8.11 -26.09 -1.88
CA PRO A 231 8.67 -24.74 -1.93
C PRO A 231 10.14 -24.69 -1.51
N THR A 232 10.62 -25.67 -0.72
CA THR A 232 12.02 -25.72 -0.25
C THR A 232 13.01 -26.05 -1.37
N LYS A 233 12.51 -26.57 -2.50
CA LYS A 233 13.32 -26.95 -3.66
C LYS A 233 13.41 -25.87 -4.74
N LEU A 234 12.72 -24.74 -4.56
CA LEU A 234 12.77 -23.63 -5.50
C LEU A 234 14.15 -22.98 -5.49
N ASN A 235 14.65 -22.63 -6.68
CA ASN A 235 15.84 -21.80 -6.81
C ASN A 235 15.47 -20.31 -6.64
N TYR A 236 15.26 -19.90 -5.39
CA TYR A 236 14.95 -18.52 -5.02
C TYR A 236 16.23 -17.71 -4.84
N VAL A 237 16.42 -16.69 -5.68
CA VAL A 237 17.57 -15.79 -5.66
C VAL A 237 17.17 -14.51 -4.92
N VAL A 238 17.85 -14.25 -3.80
CA VAL A 238 17.52 -13.18 -2.85
C VAL A 238 18.17 -11.86 -3.26
N PHE A 239 17.36 -10.80 -3.29
CA PHE A 239 17.79 -9.41 -3.52
C PHE A 239 17.31 -8.47 -2.41
N SER A 240 17.81 -7.24 -2.41
CA SER A 240 17.44 -6.23 -1.40
C SER A 240 16.07 -5.56 -1.68
N GLY A 241 15.51 -5.75 -2.87
CA GLY A 241 14.20 -5.20 -3.25
C GLY A 241 13.96 -5.24 -4.77
N GLY A 242 12.78 -4.78 -5.19
CA GLY A 242 12.32 -4.84 -6.58
C GLY A 242 13.25 -4.22 -7.64
N PRO A 243 13.99 -3.11 -7.40
CA PRO A 243 14.91 -2.58 -8.41
C PRO A 243 16.01 -3.56 -8.82
N GLU A 244 16.57 -4.32 -7.87
CA GLU A 244 17.57 -5.34 -8.13
C GLU A 244 16.96 -6.55 -8.84
N VAL A 245 15.74 -6.95 -8.46
CA VAL A 245 14.95 -7.99 -9.14
C VAL A 245 14.73 -7.63 -10.61
N ILE A 246 14.31 -6.39 -10.89
CA ILE A 246 14.08 -5.91 -12.26
C ILE A 246 15.36 -5.98 -13.07
N THR A 247 16.47 -5.48 -12.54
CA THR A 247 17.78 -5.54 -13.21
C THR A 247 18.16 -6.98 -13.54
N SER A 248 18.07 -7.90 -12.57
CA SER A 248 18.41 -9.31 -12.75
C SER A 248 17.57 -10.01 -13.82
N VAL A 249 16.29 -9.69 -13.88
CA VAL A 249 15.38 -10.25 -14.91
C VAL A 249 15.68 -9.67 -16.28
N LEU A 250 15.86 -8.35 -16.38
CA LEU A 250 16.13 -7.69 -17.67
C LEU A 250 17.51 -8.03 -18.24
N SER A 251 18.50 -8.33 -17.40
CA SER A 251 19.81 -8.84 -17.83
C SER A 251 19.82 -10.34 -18.16
N ASN A 252 18.69 -11.03 -17.99
CA ASN A 252 18.55 -12.49 -18.05
C ASN A 252 19.43 -13.26 -17.04
N SER A 253 19.93 -12.60 -15.98
CA SER A 253 20.65 -13.28 -14.88
C SER A 253 19.70 -14.23 -14.11
N THR A 254 18.42 -13.89 -14.03
CA THR A 254 17.34 -14.76 -13.53
C THR A 254 16.20 -14.81 -14.54
N GLN A 255 15.48 -15.93 -14.60
CA GLN A 255 14.44 -16.12 -15.64
C GLN A 255 13.08 -15.53 -15.24
N VAL A 256 12.83 -15.43 -13.94
CA VAL A 256 11.55 -14.96 -13.36
C VAL A 256 11.85 -13.91 -12.29
N GLY A 257 11.01 -12.89 -12.21
CA GLY A 257 10.99 -11.93 -11.11
C GLY A 257 9.67 -11.98 -10.36
N ILE A 258 9.72 -11.78 -9.05
CA ILE A 258 8.57 -11.52 -8.19
C ILE A 258 8.88 -10.32 -7.29
N SER A 259 7.92 -9.40 -7.18
CA SER A 259 7.96 -8.21 -6.32
C SER A 259 6.56 -7.60 -6.28
N GLY A 260 6.39 -6.52 -5.51
CA GLY A 260 5.21 -5.67 -5.53
C GLY A 260 4.89 -5.18 -6.95
N SER A 261 3.63 -5.32 -7.37
CA SER A 261 3.19 -5.03 -8.74
C SER A 261 3.48 -3.60 -9.20
N SER A 262 3.50 -2.61 -8.29
CA SER A 262 3.80 -1.22 -8.61
C SER A 262 5.23 -1.03 -9.14
N GLU A 263 6.17 -1.85 -8.69
CA GLU A 263 7.58 -1.76 -9.09
C GLU A 263 7.78 -2.16 -10.56
N PHE A 264 6.94 -3.07 -11.07
CA PHE A 264 7.00 -3.52 -12.46
C PHE A 264 6.18 -2.66 -13.43
N ALA A 265 5.31 -1.78 -12.93
CA ALA A 265 4.28 -1.10 -13.73
C ALA A 265 4.86 -0.40 -14.97
N ALA A 266 5.95 0.36 -14.81
CA ALA A 266 6.58 1.08 -15.91
C ALA A 266 7.16 0.13 -16.98
N PHE A 267 7.76 -0.98 -16.57
CA PHE A 267 8.39 -1.95 -17.47
C PHE A 267 7.37 -2.85 -18.18
N VAL A 268 6.24 -3.12 -17.53
CA VAL A 268 5.09 -3.78 -18.14
C VAL A 268 4.43 -2.85 -19.16
N ALA A 269 4.24 -1.57 -18.80
CA ALA A 269 3.69 -0.56 -19.71
C ALA A 269 4.58 -0.35 -20.95
N SER A 270 5.91 -0.36 -20.78
CA SER A 270 6.87 -0.24 -21.89
C SER A 270 7.08 -1.55 -22.67
N GLY A 271 6.40 -2.65 -22.30
CA GLY A 271 6.53 -3.95 -22.96
C GLY A 271 7.88 -4.66 -22.74
N LYS A 272 8.72 -4.22 -21.78
CA LYS A 272 9.99 -4.88 -21.45
C LYS A 272 9.77 -6.15 -20.61
N LEU A 273 8.75 -6.13 -19.75
CA LEU A 273 8.35 -7.26 -18.92
C LEU A 273 6.94 -7.75 -19.29
N ARG A 274 6.73 -9.06 -19.20
CA ARG A 274 5.42 -9.72 -19.29
C ARG A 274 5.02 -10.19 -17.90
N VAL A 275 3.78 -9.90 -17.51
CA VAL A 275 3.17 -10.43 -16.28
C VAL A 275 2.61 -11.82 -16.55
N LEU A 276 2.97 -12.79 -15.72
CA LEU A 276 2.40 -14.15 -15.73
C LEU A 276 1.21 -14.26 -14.78
N GLY A 277 1.24 -13.56 -13.65
CA GLY A 277 0.09 -13.47 -12.76
C GLY A 277 0.29 -12.50 -11.60
N VAL A 278 -0.82 -12.19 -10.92
CA VAL A 278 -0.84 -11.33 -9.72
C VAL A 278 -1.53 -12.03 -8.54
N SER A 279 -1.08 -11.74 -7.33
CA SER A 279 -1.58 -12.35 -6.08
C SER A 279 -2.85 -11.70 -5.52
N SER A 280 -3.48 -10.80 -6.28
CA SER A 280 -4.69 -10.08 -5.89
C SER A 280 -5.96 -10.89 -6.12
N ALA A 281 -7.01 -10.59 -5.34
CA ALA A 281 -8.33 -11.20 -5.53
C ALA A 281 -8.99 -10.82 -6.87
N LYS A 282 -8.73 -9.60 -7.33
CA LYS A 282 -9.27 -9.03 -8.57
C LYS A 282 -8.12 -8.49 -9.43
N SER A 283 -8.34 -8.42 -10.73
CA SER A 283 -7.37 -7.82 -11.65
C SER A 283 -7.05 -6.39 -11.23
N LEU A 284 -5.76 -6.04 -11.28
CA LEU A 284 -5.28 -4.71 -10.92
C LEU A 284 -5.53 -3.73 -12.06
N THR A 285 -6.14 -2.58 -11.76
CA THR A 285 -6.39 -1.54 -12.75
C THR A 285 -5.08 -1.06 -13.36
N GLY A 286 -5.02 -0.86 -14.68
CA GLY A 286 -3.79 -0.37 -15.34
C GLY A 286 -2.60 -1.33 -15.36
N PHE A 287 -2.68 -2.52 -14.75
CA PHE A 287 -1.62 -3.51 -14.74
C PHE A 287 -2.08 -4.81 -15.42
N LYS A 288 -1.56 -5.07 -16.62
CA LYS A 288 -2.01 -6.17 -17.49
C LYS A 288 -1.54 -7.53 -16.96
N GLY A 289 -2.34 -8.18 -16.11
CA GLY A 289 -2.09 -9.53 -15.60
C GLY A 289 -3.35 -10.24 -15.09
N LYS A 290 -3.42 -11.56 -15.25
CA LYS A 290 -4.48 -12.40 -14.66
C LYS A 290 -4.16 -12.67 -13.18
N THR A 291 -5.19 -12.79 -12.33
CA THR A 291 -4.99 -13.19 -10.95
C THR A 291 -4.59 -14.66 -10.87
N PHE A 292 -3.90 -15.07 -9.80
CA PHE A 292 -3.63 -16.49 -9.52
C PHE A 292 -4.93 -17.30 -9.43
N VAL A 293 -5.95 -16.75 -8.76
CA VAL A 293 -7.28 -17.35 -8.62
C VAL A 293 -7.91 -17.64 -9.98
N SER A 294 -7.91 -16.68 -10.91
CA SER A 294 -8.46 -16.86 -12.26
C SER A 294 -7.68 -17.89 -13.11
N GLN A 295 -6.50 -18.29 -12.65
CA GLN A 295 -5.62 -19.27 -13.29
C GLN A 295 -5.63 -20.63 -12.57
N GLY A 296 -6.55 -20.83 -11.61
CA GLY A 296 -6.74 -22.11 -10.91
C GLY A 296 -5.97 -22.26 -9.60
N TYR A 297 -5.25 -21.23 -9.16
CA TYR A 297 -4.53 -21.24 -7.88
C TYR A 297 -5.26 -20.40 -6.86
N ASP A 298 -5.92 -21.06 -5.89
CA ASP A 298 -6.62 -20.40 -4.78
C ASP A 298 -5.62 -19.76 -3.80
N LEU A 299 -5.10 -18.60 -4.20
CA LEU A 299 -4.13 -17.81 -3.45
C LEU A 299 -4.42 -16.32 -3.67
N VAL A 300 -4.85 -15.67 -2.59
CA VAL A 300 -4.84 -14.21 -2.45
C VAL A 300 -3.90 -13.87 -1.31
N TYR A 301 -2.84 -13.13 -1.60
CA TYR A 301 -1.83 -12.80 -0.60
C TYR A 301 -1.19 -11.46 -0.93
N GLY A 302 -1.02 -10.60 0.07
CA GLY A 302 -0.63 -9.23 -0.17
C GLY A 302 0.26 -8.64 0.91
N ASN A 303 1.04 -7.68 0.47
CA ASN A 303 2.01 -6.89 1.18
C ASN A 303 1.33 -5.75 1.94
N TRP A 304 1.22 -5.83 3.26
CA TRP A 304 0.76 -4.68 4.05
C TRP A 304 1.92 -3.73 4.37
N ARG A 305 1.60 -2.44 4.52
CA ARG A 305 2.53 -1.42 5.03
C ARG A 305 1.91 -0.64 6.18
N GLY A 306 2.77 -0.22 7.10
CA GLY A 306 2.37 0.61 8.22
C GLY A 306 3.49 1.50 8.74
N ILE A 307 3.17 2.19 9.83
CA ILE A 307 4.01 3.20 10.47
C ILE A 307 4.15 2.85 11.94
N MET A 308 5.39 2.84 12.43
CA MET A 308 5.69 2.79 13.86
C MET A 308 6.34 4.10 14.29
N ALA A 309 6.11 4.51 15.53
CA ALA A 309 6.81 5.58 16.22
C ALA A 309 7.75 5.00 17.29
N PRO A 310 8.70 5.80 17.83
CA PRO A 310 9.53 5.39 18.95
C PRO A 310 8.72 4.92 20.16
N ALA A 311 9.34 4.09 21.00
CA ALA A 311 8.70 3.54 22.19
C ALA A 311 8.34 4.62 23.24
N ASP A 312 9.11 5.72 23.26
CA ASP A 312 9.00 6.82 24.22
C ASP A 312 8.19 8.02 23.69
N ILE A 313 7.51 7.88 22.55
CA ILE A 313 6.58 8.90 22.06
C ILE A 313 5.49 9.16 23.11
N SER A 314 5.20 10.44 23.36
CA SER A 314 4.15 10.79 24.34
C SER A 314 2.77 10.33 23.85
N ALA A 315 1.86 10.05 24.77
CA ALA A 315 0.49 9.66 24.41
C ALA A 315 -0.22 10.73 23.56
N ALA A 316 0.07 12.01 23.83
CA ALA A 316 -0.48 13.14 23.08
C ALA A 316 0.08 13.20 21.65
N ASP A 317 1.39 13.04 21.47
CA ASP A 317 2.01 13.06 20.14
C ASP A 317 1.61 11.84 19.33
N ARG A 318 1.56 10.65 19.96
CA ARG A 318 1.05 9.42 19.34
C ARG A 318 -0.37 9.65 18.82
N LEU A 319 -1.26 10.17 19.66
CA LEU A 319 -2.65 10.38 19.28
C LEU A 319 -2.77 11.41 18.16
N ASN A 320 -1.99 12.50 18.21
CA ASN A 320 -1.96 13.48 17.14
C ASN A 320 -1.47 12.87 15.82
N PHE A 321 -0.43 12.04 15.84
CA PHE A 321 0.09 11.36 14.65
C PHE A 321 -0.98 10.44 14.05
N ILE A 322 -1.67 9.65 14.88
CA ILE A 322 -2.79 8.80 14.43
C ILE A 322 -3.89 9.65 13.77
N LYS A 323 -4.30 10.76 14.38
CA LYS A 323 -5.30 11.68 13.80
C LYS A 323 -4.86 12.26 12.46
N VAL A 324 -3.59 12.65 12.33
CA VAL A 324 -3.02 13.16 11.06
C VAL A 324 -3.08 12.09 9.97
N ILE A 325 -2.70 10.86 10.29
CA ILE A 325 -2.75 9.74 9.35
C ILE A 325 -4.19 9.32 9.03
N ASP A 326 -5.12 9.47 9.98
CA ASP A 326 -6.55 9.27 9.75
C ASP A 326 -7.15 10.33 8.82
N ILE A 327 -6.73 11.59 8.93
CA ILE A 327 -7.13 12.60 7.93
C ILE A 327 -6.54 12.28 6.56
N MET A 328 -5.27 11.86 6.52
CA MET A 328 -4.61 11.46 5.27
C MET A 328 -5.40 10.34 4.57
N HIS A 329 -5.82 9.30 5.30
CA HIS A 329 -6.42 8.12 4.67
C HIS A 329 -7.73 8.41 3.92
N ILE A 330 -8.52 9.38 4.39
CA ILE A 330 -9.78 9.76 3.71
C ILE A 330 -9.54 10.71 2.52
N SER A 331 -8.36 11.31 2.42
CA SER A 331 -8.12 12.44 1.53
C SER A 331 -8.14 12.04 0.05
N PRO A 332 -8.59 12.93 -0.85
CA PRO A 332 -8.49 12.72 -2.29
C PRO A 332 -7.04 12.48 -2.75
N SER A 333 -6.07 13.19 -2.18
CA SER A 333 -4.64 13.02 -2.47
C SER A 333 -4.15 11.61 -2.13
N TRP A 334 -4.57 11.01 -1.01
CA TRP A 334 -4.22 9.62 -0.68
C TRP A 334 -4.88 8.62 -1.63
N LYS A 335 -6.17 8.80 -1.92
CA LYS A 335 -6.90 7.96 -2.88
C LYS A 335 -6.23 7.96 -4.26
N ALA A 336 -5.69 9.11 -4.69
CA ALA A 336 -4.92 9.20 -5.92
C ALA A 336 -3.61 8.41 -5.86
N GLN A 337 -2.89 8.42 -4.73
CA GLN A 337 -1.70 7.56 -4.53
C GLN A 337 -2.06 6.07 -4.59
N LEU A 338 -3.15 5.66 -3.94
CA LEU A 338 -3.62 4.28 -3.99
C LEU A 338 -3.90 3.81 -5.42
N VAL A 339 -4.63 4.61 -6.20
CA VAL A 339 -4.90 4.32 -7.61
C VAL A 339 -3.61 4.30 -8.44
N LYS A 340 -2.75 5.30 -8.29
CA LYS A 340 -1.49 5.42 -9.04
C LYS A 340 -0.60 4.20 -8.84
N ASN A 341 -0.54 3.66 -7.62
CA ASN A 341 0.34 2.56 -7.26
C ASN A 341 -0.36 1.19 -7.24
N ASN A 342 -1.65 1.11 -7.60
CA ASN A 342 -2.46 -0.12 -7.52
C ASN A 342 -2.47 -0.75 -6.12
N TRP A 343 -2.61 0.10 -5.10
CA TRP A 343 -2.73 -0.31 -3.72
C TRP A 343 -4.18 -0.32 -3.27
N ASP A 344 -4.54 -1.32 -2.48
CA ASP A 344 -5.82 -1.38 -1.79
C ASP A 344 -5.78 -0.51 -0.53
N ASN A 345 -6.90 0.18 -0.29
CA ASN A 345 -7.11 0.90 0.96
C ASN A 345 -7.41 -0.09 2.09
N GLU A 346 -6.37 -0.48 2.83
CA GLU A 346 -6.51 -1.25 4.06
C GLU A 346 -6.03 -0.45 5.26
N PHE A 347 -6.84 0.53 5.63
CA PHE A 347 -6.56 1.38 6.78
C PHE A 347 -6.92 0.71 8.11
N ALA A 348 -6.01 0.77 9.07
CA ALA A 348 -6.28 0.48 10.47
C ALA A 348 -5.33 1.32 11.32
N ALA A 349 -5.83 2.08 12.30
CA ALA A 349 -5.02 3.00 13.09
C ALA A 349 -5.00 2.64 14.57
N GLY A 350 -3.98 3.09 15.27
CA GLY A 350 -3.85 2.98 16.72
C GLY A 350 -4.02 1.55 17.24
N SER A 351 -4.99 1.38 18.14
CA SER A 351 -5.33 0.09 18.76
C SER A 351 -5.69 -1.00 17.74
N ALA A 352 -6.38 -0.66 16.65
CA ALA A 352 -6.73 -1.60 15.60
C ALA A 352 -5.49 -2.11 14.85
N PHE A 353 -4.49 -1.26 14.63
CA PHE A 353 -3.23 -1.69 14.02
C PHE A 353 -2.41 -2.57 14.96
N LYS A 354 -2.36 -2.24 16.25
CA LYS A 354 -1.72 -3.09 17.26
C LYS A 354 -2.35 -4.50 17.28
N ALA A 355 -3.67 -4.59 17.34
CA ALA A 355 -4.39 -5.86 17.31
C ALA A 355 -4.13 -6.64 16.01
N PHE A 356 -4.05 -5.94 14.87
CA PHE A 356 -3.65 -6.55 13.60
C PHE A 356 -2.25 -7.17 13.70
N LEU A 357 -1.26 -6.45 14.22
CA LEU A 357 0.12 -6.96 14.36
C LEU A 357 0.19 -8.16 15.30
N GLU A 358 -0.47 -8.10 16.45
CA GLU A 358 -0.50 -9.18 17.45
C GLU A 358 -1.07 -10.49 16.90
N LYS A 359 -2.08 -10.39 16.02
CA LYS A 359 -2.65 -11.54 15.32
C LYS A 359 -1.79 -12.01 14.15
N HIS A 360 -1.33 -11.07 13.33
CA HIS A 360 -0.83 -11.39 12.00
C HIS A 360 0.66 -11.80 12.00
N ILE A 361 1.46 -11.33 12.96
CA ILE A 361 2.86 -11.77 13.09
C ILE A 361 2.95 -13.30 13.33
N PRO A 362 2.19 -13.90 14.28
CA PRO A 362 2.13 -15.35 14.42
C PRO A 362 1.68 -16.10 13.15
N GLU A 363 0.70 -15.56 12.41
CA GLU A 363 0.24 -16.15 11.15
C GLU A 363 1.36 -16.18 10.10
N ILE A 364 2.10 -15.07 9.96
CA ILE A 364 3.28 -15.01 9.08
C ILE A 364 4.31 -16.05 9.51
N ASN A 365 4.63 -16.15 10.81
CA ASN A 365 5.58 -17.16 11.30
C ASN A 365 5.14 -18.60 10.97
N ALA A 366 3.83 -18.88 11.03
CA ALA A 366 3.29 -20.19 10.65
C ALA A 366 3.42 -20.46 9.13
N VAL A 367 3.14 -19.45 8.29
CA VAL A 367 3.39 -19.52 6.83
C VAL A 367 4.87 -19.81 6.58
N MET A 368 5.75 -19.03 7.19
CA MET A 368 7.20 -19.16 7.05
C MET A 368 7.71 -20.57 7.42
N LYS A 369 7.23 -21.09 8.56
CA LYS A 369 7.51 -22.48 8.97
C LYS A 369 7.03 -23.50 7.95
N GLY A 370 5.81 -23.33 7.42
CA GLY A 370 5.22 -24.22 6.42
C GLY A 370 5.96 -24.20 5.07
N LEU A 371 6.62 -23.09 4.75
CA LEU A 371 7.48 -22.95 3.57
C LEU A 371 8.91 -23.45 3.79
N GLY A 372 9.26 -23.86 5.01
CA GLY A 372 10.61 -24.34 5.37
C GLY A 372 11.68 -23.24 5.37
N ILE A 373 11.29 -21.98 5.59
CA ILE A 373 12.18 -20.81 5.50
C ILE A 373 12.87 -20.49 6.82
#